data_AF-Q0FQY0-F1
#
_entry.id   AF-Q0FQY0-F1
#
_cell.length_a   1.000
_cell.length_b   1.000
_cell.length_c   1.000
_cell.angle_alpha   90.00
_cell.angle_beta   90.00
_cell.angle_gamma   90.00
#
_symmetry.space_group_name_H-M   'P 1'
#
loop_
_entity.id
_entity.type
_entity.pdbx_description
1 polymer ?
#
loop_
_entity_poly.entity_id
_entity_poly.type
_entity_poly.pdbx_seq_one_letter_code
_entity_poly.pdbx_strand_id
1 'polypeptide(L)' 'MKYALPLALVAGPALAHSGDAPHVHPHDGASWLIVVALLGVVAVGAPLALARLRGRK' A
#
# COMPACT_ATOMS: atom_id res chain seq x y z
N MET A 1 15.15 -40.08 3.37
CA MET A 1 14.23 -39.18 4.10
C MET A 1 14.92 -38.14 5.01
N LYS A 2 16.22 -38.27 5.35
CA LYS A 2 16.94 -37.34 6.25
C LYS A 2 17.01 -35.87 5.78
N TYR A 3 16.82 -35.59 4.50
CA TYR A 3 16.88 -34.25 3.93
C TYR A 3 15.50 -33.62 3.66
N ALA A 4 14.41 -34.33 3.94
CA ALA A 4 13.06 -33.81 3.71
C ALA A 4 12.70 -32.68 4.68
N LEU A 5 13.19 -32.78 5.92
CA LEU A 5 12.91 -31.80 6.98
C LEU A 5 13.52 -30.42 6.70
N PRO A 6 14.81 -30.27 6.34
CA PRO A 6 15.33 -28.96 5.98
C PRO A 6 14.65 -28.41 4.73
N LEU A 7 14.34 -29.23 3.72
CA LEU A 7 13.60 -28.79 2.52
C LEU A 7 12.21 -28.21 2.85
N ALA A 8 11.49 -28.81 3.79
CA ALA A 8 10.20 -28.31 4.25
C ALA A 8 10.31 -26.97 5.00
N LEU A 9 11.43 -26.75 5.71
CA LEU A 9 11.66 -25.51 6.46
C LEU A 9 12.09 -24.33 5.57
N VAL A 10 12.73 -24.57 4.42
CA VAL A 10 13.04 -23.51 3.42
C VAL A 10 11.94 -23.31 2.37
N ALA A 11 10.89 -24.12 2.33
CA ALA A 11 9.74 -23.94 1.43
C ALA A 11 8.76 -22.81 1.90
N GLY A 12 9.29 -21.80 2.58
CA GLY A 12 8.57 -20.85 3.44
C GLY A 12 7.42 -20.02 2.82
N PRO A 13 7.40 -19.65 1.53
CA PRO A 13 6.25 -18.92 0.97
C PRO A 13 5.30 -19.78 0.11
N ALA A 14 5.85 -20.70 -0.68
CA ALA A 14 5.08 -21.45 -1.69
C ALA A 14 4.25 -22.59 -1.06
N LEU A 15 4.69 -23.17 0.06
CA LEU A 15 3.95 -24.21 0.79
C LEU A 15 2.88 -23.65 1.74
N ALA A 16 2.92 -22.36 2.06
CA ALA A 16 1.99 -21.72 3.00
C ALA A 16 0.61 -21.40 2.39
N HIS A 17 0.47 -21.51 1.08
CA HIS A 17 -0.75 -21.21 0.37
C HIS A 17 -1.29 -22.51 -0.25
N SER A 18 -2.41 -23.03 0.25
CA SER A 18 -3.19 -23.97 -0.55
C SER A 18 -3.68 -23.18 -1.76
N GLY A 19 -3.45 -23.66 -2.98
CA GLY A 19 -3.82 -22.94 -4.21
C GLY A 19 -5.32 -22.65 -4.38
N ASP A 20 -6.12 -22.84 -3.33
CA ASP A 20 -7.56 -22.67 -3.26
C ASP A 20 -7.97 -21.20 -3.07
N ALA A 21 -7.05 -20.35 -2.59
CA ALA A 21 -7.28 -18.90 -2.49
C ALA A 21 -6.63 -18.20 -3.70
N PRO A 22 -7.41 -17.59 -4.61
CA PRO A 22 -6.86 -16.80 -5.69
C PRO A 22 -5.94 -15.72 -5.13
N HIS A 23 -4.69 -15.70 -5.58
CA HIS A 23 -3.82 -14.54 -5.37
C HIS A 23 -4.33 -13.42 -6.31
N VAL A 24 -5.44 -12.80 -5.92
CA VAL A 24 -5.96 -11.61 -6.59
C VAL A 24 -4.94 -10.51 -6.41
N HIS A 25 -4.30 -10.10 -7.50
CA HIS A 25 -3.49 -8.89 -7.51
C HIS A 25 -4.39 -7.77 -6.96
N PRO A 26 -3.90 -6.91 -6.06
CA PRO A 26 -4.64 -5.72 -5.70
C PRO A 26 -5.05 -5.02 -7.00
N HIS A 27 -6.30 -4.59 -7.08
CA HIS A 27 -6.81 -3.66 -8.08
C HIS A 27 -5.71 -2.69 -8.56
N ASP A 28 -5.70 -2.39 -9.87
CA ASP A 28 -4.68 -1.59 -10.56
C ASP A 28 -4.01 -0.59 -9.61
N GLY A 29 -2.69 -0.66 -9.53
CA GLY A 29 -1.84 0.07 -8.58
C GLY A 29 -1.92 1.59 -8.75
N ALA A 30 -2.97 2.13 -9.35
CA ALA A 30 -3.32 3.53 -9.44
C ALA A 30 -4.17 4.02 -8.25
N SER A 31 -4.77 3.15 -7.42
CA SER A 31 -5.67 3.59 -6.33
C SER A 31 -5.00 4.48 -5.29
N TRP A 32 -3.70 4.29 -5.03
CA TRP A 32 -2.92 5.15 -4.13
C TRP A 32 -2.70 6.57 -4.68
N LEU A 33 -2.85 6.78 -6.00
CA LEU A 33 -2.74 8.10 -6.61
C LEU A 33 -3.82 9.05 -6.09
N ILE A 34 -5.00 8.53 -5.75
CA ILE A 34 -6.07 9.33 -5.14
C ILE A 34 -5.62 9.86 -3.78
N VAL A 35 -5.00 9.01 -2.95
CA VAL A 35 -4.47 9.41 -1.64
C VAL A 35 -3.40 10.47 -1.80
N VAL A 36 -2.47 10.27 -2.73
CA VAL A 36 -1.38 11.24 -2.99
C VAL A 36 -1.89 12.55 -3.56
N ALA A 37 -2.89 12.52 -4.45
CA ALA A 37 -3.53 13.73 -4.97
C ALA A 37 -4.20 14.53 -3.84
N LEU A 38 -4.95 13.88 -2.95
CA LEU A 38 -5.58 14.53 -1.80
C LEU A 38 -4.54 15.16 -0.86
N LEU A 39 -3.46 14.44 -0.55
CA LEU A 39 -2.37 14.98 0.26
C LEU A 39 -1.71 16.18 -0.40
N GLY A 40 -1.50 16.14 -1.73
CA GLY A 40 -0.96 17.28 -2.49
C GLY A 40 -1.87 18.51 -2.43
N VAL A 41 -3.19 18.32 -2.60
CA VAL A 41 -4.18 19.41 -2.47
C VAL A 41 -4.14 20.02 -1.07
N VAL A 42 -4.06 19.21 -0.01
CA VAL A 42 -3.98 19.72 1.36
C VAL A 42 -2.66 20.47 1.59
N ALA A 43 -1.53 19.89 1.17
CA ALA A 43 -0.21 20.47 1.36
C ALA A 43 -0.06 21.86 0.71
N VAL A 44 -0.64 22.06 -0.47
CA VAL A 44 -0.58 23.35 -1.20
C VAL A 44 -1.74 24.27 -0.81
N GLY A 45 -2.95 23.73 -0.69
CA GLY A 45 -4.17 24.49 -0.46
C GLY A 45 -4.30 25.04 0.96
N ALA A 46 -3.91 24.26 1.98
CA ALA A 46 -4.00 24.68 3.37
C ALA A 46 -3.17 25.94 3.71
N PRO A 47 -1.88 26.07 3.34
CA PRO A 47 -1.12 27.28 3.62
C PRO A 47 -1.67 28.49 2.86
N LEU A 48 -2.13 28.32 1.63
CA LEU A 48 -2.73 29.40 0.84
C LEU A 48 -4.05 29.90 1.46
N ALA A 49 -4.93 28.97 1.86
CA ALA A 49 -6.17 29.29 2.55
C ALA A 49 -5.90 30.01 3.88
N LEU A 50 -4.94 29.52 4.67
CA LEU A 50 -4.56 30.13 5.93
C LEU A 50 -3.99 31.55 5.74
N ALA A 51 -3.13 31.76 4.74
CA ALA A 51 -2.60 33.09 4.42
C ALA A 51 -3.71 34.08 4.03
N ARG A 52 -4.67 33.63 3.21
CA ARG A 52 -5.85 34.43 2.82
C ARG A 52 -6.73 34.80 4.03
N LEU A 53 -6.93 33.88 4.96
CA LEU A 53 -7.71 34.16 6.18
C LEU A 53 -6.98 35.15 7.10
N ARG A 54 -5.65 35.01 7.25
CA ARG A 54 -4.85 35.91 8.08
C ARG A 54 -4.75 37.32 7.52
N GLY A 55 -4.66 37.48 6.20
CA GLY A 55 -4.64 38.81 5.56
C GLY A 55 -5.99 39.54 5.55
N ARG A 56 -7.08 38.87 5.95
CA ARG A 56 -8.42 39.46 6.11
C ARG A 56 -8.72 39.92 7.54
N LYS A 57 -7.83 39.61 8.50
CA LYS A 57 -7.93 40.04 9.89
C LYS A 57 -7.08 41.29 10.09
#